data_AF-G3N8M9-F1
#
_entry.id   AF-G3N8M9-F1
#
_cell.length_a   1.000
_cell.length_b   1.000
_cell.length_c   1.000
_cell.angle_alpha   90.00
_cell.angle_beta   90.00
_cell.angle_gamma   90.00
#
_symmetry.space_group_name_H-M   'P 1'
#
loop_
_entity.id
_entity.type
_entity.pdbx_description
1 polymer ?
#
loop_
_entity_poly.entity_id
_entity_poly.type
_entity_poly.pdbx_seq_one_letter_code
_entity_poly.pdbx_strand_id
1 'polypeptide(L)'
;MEKVKKDILNILKGLKEEDFKEFKWHLENHRSPEDHRSIPRSDLENKDRMDTVDLMVQYYGKDSVQVAVEVLKEMKENNLAEKLSKMNFNPTGKLLKSRRKTSENITNCQRELKSNLKKKFQRVFEVIAKAGNPTLLNEIYTELYITEGGTAEVNEEHEVRQIETASRRPARPETTIRLEDLLKASAGGEEPIRTVMTKGVAGIGKTVLTQKFTLDWAEDKDHQDIQFTFPFTFRELNV
;
A
#
# COMPACT_ATOMS: atom_id res chain seq x y z
N MET A 1 -0.39 -26.10 15.03
CA MET A 1 -1.86 -26.02 14.92
C MET A 1 -2.56 -26.82 16.01
N GLU A 2 -2.08 -28.00 16.38
CA GLU A 2 -2.70 -28.84 17.41
C GLU A 2 -2.86 -28.18 18.80
N LYS A 3 -1.86 -27.40 19.23
CA LYS A 3 -1.93 -26.64 20.49
C LYS A 3 -3.07 -25.61 20.47
N VAL A 4 -3.19 -24.86 19.37
CA VAL A 4 -4.24 -23.83 19.18
C VAL A 4 -5.64 -24.45 19.28
N LYS A 5 -5.86 -25.60 18.63
CA LYS A 5 -7.13 -26.33 18.72
C LYS A 5 -7.47 -26.70 20.16
N LYS A 6 -6.51 -27.25 20.90
CA LYS A 6 -6.69 -27.62 22.31
C LYS A 6 -7.01 -26.41 23.19
N ASP A 7 -6.31 -25.31 22.99
CA ASP A 7 -6.49 -24.09 23.80
C ASP A 7 -7.88 -23.47 23.59
N ILE A 8 -8.34 -23.35 22.34
CA ILE A 8 -9.69 -22.83 22.05
C ILE A 8 -10.75 -23.82 22.57
N LEU A 9 -10.60 -25.11 22.31
CA LEU A 9 -11.56 -26.13 22.75
C LEU A 9 -11.72 -26.16 24.27
N ASN A 10 -10.65 -26.00 25.03
CA ASN A 10 -10.69 -25.95 26.50
C ASN A 10 -11.53 -24.77 27.02
N ILE A 11 -11.55 -23.65 26.29
CA ILE A 11 -12.36 -22.49 26.64
C ILE A 11 -13.81 -22.70 26.24
N LEU A 12 -14.07 -23.21 25.04
CA LEU A 12 -15.44 -23.48 24.58
C LEU A 12 -16.15 -24.54 25.43
N LYS A 13 -15.41 -25.48 26.03
CA LYS A 13 -15.97 -26.43 27.03
C LYS A 13 -16.48 -25.74 28.30
N GLY A 14 -16.01 -24.53 28.60
CA GLY A 14 -16.48 -23.72 29.73
C GLY A 14 -17.76 -22.93 29.44
N LEU A 15 -18.16 -22.81 28.16
CA LEU A 15 -19.40 -22.14 27.76
C LEU A 15 -20.60 -23.08 27.93
N LYS A 16 -21.73 -22.54 28.41
CA LYS A 16 -23.01 -23.26 28.38
C LYS A 16 -23.48 -23.41 26.93
N GLU A 17 -24.48 -24.25 26.71
CA GLU A 17 -25.01 -24.48 25.36
C GLU A 17 -25.64 -23.22 24.74
N GLU A 18 -26.23 -22.35 25.56
CA GLU A 18 -26.79 -21.07 25.11
C GLU A 18 -25.67 -20.13 24.64
N ASP A 19 -24.67 -19.93 25.48
CA ASP A 19 -23.50 -19.11 25.15
C ASP A 19 -22.75 -19.68 23.93
N PHE A 20 -22.65 -21.01 23.80
CA PHE A 20 -22.02 -21.62 22.64
C PHE A 20 -22.80 -21.40 21.34
N LYS A 21 -24.13 -21.36 21.39
CA LYS A 21 -24.96 -20.98 20.22
C LYS A 21 -24.73 -19.52 19.86
N GLU A 22 -24.67 -18.64 20.84
CA GLU A 22 -24.37 -17.22 20.64
C GLU A 22 -22.96 -17.03 20.05
N PHE A 23 -21.98 -17.79 20.54
CA PHE A 23 -20.61 -17.80 19.98
C PHE A 23 -20.59 -18.16 18.49
N LYS A 24 -21.34 -19.18 18.08
CA LYS A 24 -21.46 -19.55 16.66
C LYS A 24 -22.16 -18.47 15.83
N TRP A 25 -23.16 -17.80 16.39
CA TRP A 25 -23.84 -16.68 15.74
C TRP A 25 -22.89 -15.47 15.52
N HIS A 26 -22.03 -15.17 16.48
CA HIS A 26 -21.02 -14.14 16.32
C HIS A 26 -19.95 -14.52 15.28
N LEU A 27 -19.54 -15.79 15.20
CA LEU A 27 -18.61 -16.24 14.16
C LEU A 27 -19.16 -16.10 12.74
N GLU A 28 -20.47 -16.34 12.54
CA GLU A 28 -21.16 -16.12 11.27
C GLU A 28 -21.08 -14.64 10.85
N ASN A 29 -21.20 -13.73 11.81
CA ASN A 29 -21.27 -12.29 11.57
C ASN A 29 -19.91 -11.57 11.74
N HIS A 30 -18.87 -12.28 12.15
CA HIS A 30 -17.54 -11.70 12.38
C HIS A 30 -16.91 -11.34 11.03
N ARG A 31 -16.71 -10.03 10.81
CA ARG A 31 -15.95 -9.51 9.68
C ARG A 31 -14.49 -9.35 10.12
N SER A 32 -13.66 -10.31 9.74
CA SER A 32 -12.22 -10.21 9.97
C SER A 32 -11.64 -8.98 9.22
N PRO A 33 -10.72 -8.21 9.82
CA PRO A 33 -10.08 -7.05 9.18
C PRO A 33 -9.22 -7.38 7.95
N GLU A 34 -8.83 -8.65 7.76
CA GLU A 34 -7.87 -9.07 6.71
C GLU A 34 -8.50 -9.93 5.60
N ASP A 35 -9.76 -9.66 5.23
CA ASP A 35 -10.42 -10.24 4.04
C ASP A 35 -10.61 -11.78 4.07
N HIS A 36 -10.59 -12.37 5.27
CA HIS A 36 -10.95 -13.77 5.43
C HIS A 36 -12.47 -13.88 5.50
N ARG A 37 -13.05 -14.57 4.51
CA ARG A 37 -14.50 -14.84 4.44
C ARG A 37 -14.99 -15.40 5.78
N SER A 38 -16.06 -14.83 6.32
CA SER A 38 -16.75 -15.34 7.50
C SER A 38 -17.16 -16.80 7.29
N ILE A 39 -17.16 -17.61 8.35
CA ILE A 39 -17.56 -19.02 8.26
C ILE A 39 -19.05 -19.06 7.87
N PRO A 40 -19.43 -19.73 6.77
CA PRO A 40 -20.82 -19.85 6.36
C PRO A 40 -21.67 -20.49 7.46
N ARG A 41 -22.89 -19.97 7.66
CA ARG A 41 -23.85 -20.52 8.62
C ARG A 41 -24.09 -22.02 8.44
N SER A 42 -24.18 -22.48 7.19
CA SER A 42 -24.35 -23.89 6.84
C SER A 42 -23.27 -24.79 7.43
N ASP A 43 -22.06 -24.27 7.62
CA ASP A 43 -20.92 -25.03 8.10
C ASP A 43 -20.90 -25.11 9.63
N LEU A 44 -21.54 -24.16 10.33
CA LEU A 44 -21.61 -24.09 11.80
C LEU A 44 -22.92 -24.67 12.37
N GLU A 45 -23.97 -24.73 11.55
CA GLU A 45 -25.28 -25.26 11.91
C GLU A 45 -25.13 -26.76 12.23
N ASN A 46 -25.48 -27.13 13.46
CA ASN A 46 -25.33 -28.48 14.03
C ASN A 46 -23.90 -28.96 14.33
N LYS A 47 -22.88 -28.08 14.27
CA LYS A 47 -21.53 -28.44 14.71
C LYS A 47 -21.37 -28.43 16.22
N ASP A 48 -20.62 -29.42 16.71
CA ASP A 48 -20.19 -29.48 18.09
C ASP A 48 -18.99 -28.55 18.35
N ARG A 49 -18.50 -28.52 19.60
CA ARG A 49 -17.39 -27.65 20.00
C ARG A 49 -16.08 -28.02 19.29
N MET A 50 -15.82 -29.29 19.00
CA MET A 50 -14.58 -29.72 18.34
C MET A 50 -14.61 -29.36 16.86
N ASP A 51 -15.70 -29.68 16.18
CA ASP A 51 -15.92 -29.36 14.77
C ASP A 51 -15.85 -27.86 14.51
N THR A 52 -16.42 -27.06 15.43
CA THR A 52 -16.37 -25.59 15.35
C THR A 52 -14.93 -25.08 15.44
N VAL A 53 -14.13 -25.62 16.35
CA VAL A 53 -12.70 -25.25 16.48
C VAL A 53 -11.91 -25.63 15.24
N ASP A 54 -12.21 -26.78 14.65
CA ASP A 54 -11.58 -27.24 13.42
C ASP A 54 -11.89 -26.30 12.25
N LEU A 55 -13.15 -25.87 12.11
CA LEU A 55 -13.56 -24.87 11.13
C LEU A 55 -12.88 -23.51 11.37
N MET A 56 -12.78 -23.06 12.62
CA MET A 56 -12.08 -21.81 12.94
C MET A 56 -10.61 -21.86 12.54
N VAL A 57 -9.94 -22.99 12.77
CA VAL A 57 -8.54 -23.18 12.35
C VAL A 57 -8.42 -23.32 10.83
N GLN A 58 -9.40 -23.91 10.15
CA GLN A 58 -9.43 -24.03 8.70
C GLN A 58 -9.60 -22.67 8.02
N TYR A 59 -10.53 -21.84 8.49
CA TYR A 59 -10.85 -20.55 7.87
C TYR A 59 -9.92 -19.43 8.30
N TYR A 60 -9.57 -19.36 9.59
CA TYR A 60 -8.77 -18.26 10.14
C TYR A 60 -7.30 -18.63 10.41
N GLY A 61 -6.91 -19.89 10.21
CA GLY A 61 -5.52 -20.32 10.36
C GLY A 61 -4.95 -20.02 11.74
N LYS A 62 -3.88 -19.20 11.77
CA LYS A 62 -3.18 -18.80 13.01
C LYS A 62 -3.96 -17.75 13.80
N ASP A 63 -4.86 -17.01 13.16
CA ASP A 63 -5.62 -15.93 13.76
C ASP A 63 -6.92 -16.41 14.43
N SER A 64 -7.20 -17.72 14.36
CA SER A 64 -8.37 -18.35 15.01
C SER A 64 -8.46 -18.07 16.50
N VAL A 65 -7.31 -17.96 17.19
CA VAL A 65 -7.23 -17.55 18.59
C VAL A 65 -7.72 -16.12 18.78
N GLN A 66 -7.28 -15.20 17.93
CA GLN A 66 -7.64 -13.80 18.03
C GLN A 66 -9.13 -13.62 17.76
N VAL A 67 -9.65 -14.28 16.72
CA VAL A 67 -11.08 -14.28 16.39
C VAL A 67 -11.89 -14.82 17.57
N ALA A 68 -11.48 -15.93 18.19
CA ALA A 68 -12.14 -16.46 19.38
C ALA A 68 -12.15 -15.46 20.54
N VAL A 69 -11.03 -14.77 20.79
CA VAL A 69 -10.93 -13.74 21.84
C VAL A 69 -11.83 -12.54 21.55
N GLU A 70 -11.92 -12.10 20.29
CA GLU A 70 -12.79 -11.00 19.89
C GLU A 70 -14.26 -11.35 20.07
N VAL A 71 -14.68 -12.53 19.57
CA VAL A 71 -16.05 -13.03 19.74
C VAL A 71 -16.43 -13.18 21.21
N LEU A 72 -15.56 -13.76 22.05
CA LEU A 72 -15.82 -13.88 23.49
C LEU A 72 -16.01 -12.51 24.17
N LYS A 73 -15.31 -11.47 23.72
CA LYS A 73 -15.49 -10.10 24.23
C LYS A 73 -16.81 -9.48 23.79
N GLU A 74 -17.23 -9.74 22.55
CA GLU A 74 -18.53 -9.26 22.03
C GLU A 74 -19.69 -9.85 22.85
N MET A 75 -19.59 -11.12 23.20
CA MET A 75 -20.55 -11.83 24.07
C MET A 75 -20.43 -11.47 25.56
N LYS A 76 -19.54 -10.54 25.92
CA LYS A 76 -19.24 -10.12 27.31
C LYS A 76 -18.62 -11.22 28.19
N GLU A 77 -18.15 -12.32 27.60
CA GLU A 77 -17.40 -13.40 28.26
C GLU A 77 -15.92 -13.04 28.48
N ASN A 78 -15.69 -11.91 29.16
CA ASN A 78 -14.35 -11.33 29.34
C ASN A 78 -13.40 -12.24 30.14
N ASN A 79 -13.92 -13.01 31.10
CA ASN A 79 -13.13 -13.93 31.90
C ASN A 79 -12.50 -15.04 31.05
N LEU A 80 -13.28 -15.60 30.12
CA LEU A 80 -12.83 -16.64 29.19
C LEU A 80 -11.92 -16.05 28.11
N ALA A 81 -12.23 -14.86 27.60
CA ALA A 81 -11.38 -14.14 26.66
C ALA A 81 -9.98 -13.85 27.24
N GLU A 82 -9.91 -13.40 28.49
CA GLU A 82 -8.64 -13.21 29.19
C GLU A 82 -7.88 -14.51 29.42
N LYS A 83 -8.58 -15.58 29.79
CA LYS A 83 -7.96 -16.90 29.99
C LYS A 83 -7.37 -17.44 28.69
N LEU A 84 -8.08 -17.32 27.58
CA LEU A 84 -7.59 -17.71 26.25
C LEU A 84 -6.41 -16.86 25.81
N SER A 85 -6.46 -15.54 26.09
CA SER A 85 -5.34 -14.64 25.83
C SER A 85 -4.10 -15.06 26.63
N LYS A 86 -4.24 -15.32 27.93
CA LYS A 86 -3.17 -15.78 28.84
C LYS A 86 -2.54 -17.11 28.41
N MET A 87 -3.34 -18.08 27.93
CA MET A 87 -2.85 -19.39 27.47
C MET A 87 -2.01 -19.33 26.18
N ASN A 88 -2.22 -18.31 25.35
CA ASN A 88 -1.48 -18.14 24.09
C ASN A 88 -0.20 -17.29 24.23
N PHE A 89 0.11 -16.77 25.41
CA PHE A 89 1.38 -16.08 25.66
C PHE A 89 2.49 -17.08 26.03
N ASN A 90 3.41 -17.31 25.09
CA ASN A 90 4.81 -17.55 25.47
C ASN A 90 5.37 -16.25 26.10
N PRO A 91 6.36 -16.32 27.01
CA PRO A 91 6.84 -15.21 27.84
C PRO A 91 7.67 -14.13 27.09
N THR A 92 7.48 -13.98 25.78
CA THR A 92 7.99 -12.84 25.00
C THR A 92 6.81 -11.93 24.69
N GLY A 93 6.55 -11.02 25.63
CA GLY A 93 5.38 -10.14 25.61
C GLY A 93 5.24 -9.33 24.31
N LYS A 94 4.12 -9.53 23.62
CA LYS A 94 3.44 -8.45 22.89
C LYS A 94 1.94 -8.77 22.82
N LEU A 95 1.17 -8.17 23.72
CA LEU A 95 -0.29 -8.07 23.62
C LEU A 95 -0.59 -7.22 22.38
N LEU A 96 -0.97 -7.86 21.27
CA LEU A 96 -1.25 -7.19 20.01
C LEU A 96 -2.59 -6.45 20.10
N LYS A 97 -2.50 -5.18 20.50
CA LYS A 97 -3.49 -4.15 20.18
C LYS A 97 -3.53 -4.03 18.65
N SER A 98 -4.51 -4.64 17.99
CA SER A 98 -4.56 -4.69 16.51
C SER A 98 -4.53 -3.30 15.86
N ARG A 99 -4.99 -2.24 16.55
CA ARG A 99 -4.92 -0.86 16.05
C ARG A 99 -3.51 -0.22 16.02
N ARG A 100 -2.56 -0.70 16.84
CA ARG A 100 -1.15 -0.23 16.78
C ARG A 100 -0.34 -0.97 15.72
N LYS A 101 -0.68 -2.24 15.47
CA LYS A 101 0.06 -3.09 14.55
C LYS A 101 -0.10 -2.63 13.10
N THR A 102 -1.28 -2.22 12.65
CA THR A 102 -1.50 -1.77 11.27
C THR A 102 -0.76 -0.47 10.95
N SER A 103 -0.78 0.51 11.88
CA SER A 103 -0.01 1.75 11.71
C SER A 103 1.49 1.51 11.79
N GLU A 104 1.98 0.70 12.74
CA GLU A 104 3.39 0.29 12.80
C GLU A 104 3.81 -0.43 11.51
N ASN A 105 2.94 -1.29 10.95
CA ASN A 105 3.20 -2.03 9.71
C ASN A 105 3.26 -1.08 8.50
N ILE A 106 2.29 -0.17 8.33
CA ILE A 106 2.29 0.80 7.22
C ILE A 106 3.55 1.66 7.26
N THR A 107 3.91 2.21 8.44
CA THR A 107 5.11 3.04 8.58
C THR A 107 6.39 2.24 8.33
N ASN A 108 6.44 0.96 8.74
CA ASN A 108 7.58 0.09 8.43
C ASN A 108 7.68 -0.20 6.93
N CYS A 109 6.57 -0.52 6.26
CA CYS A 109 6.51 -0.73 4.82
C CYS A 109 6.93 0.53 4.05
N GLN A 110 6.45 1.71 4.46
CA GLN A 110 6.85 2.99 3.88
C GLN A 110 8.35 3.23 4.05
N ARG A 111 8.90 2.98 5.24
CA ARG A 111 10.34 3.15 5.50
C ARG A 111 11.18 2.22 4.62
N GLU A 112 10.77 0.96 4.51
CA GLU A 112 11.46 -0.03 3.68
C GLU A 112 11.40 0.35 2.19
N LEU A 113 10.21 0.72 1.70
CA LEU A 113 10.02 1.19 0.33
C LEU A 113 10.88 2.43 0.04
N LYS A 114 10.79 3.47 0.88
CA LYS A 114 11.61 4.69 0.73
C LYS A 114 13.11 4.36 0.74
N SER A 115 13.58 3.47 1.62
CA SER A 115 14.98 3.04 1.64
C SER A 115 15.42 2.38 0.32
N ASN A 116 14.58 1.49 -0.22
CA ASN A 116 14.85 0.80 -1.47
C ASN A 116 14.84 1.76 -2.67
N LEU A 117 13.88 2.69 -2.73
CA LEU A 117 13.81 3.70 -3.79
C LEU A 117 14.98 4.68 -3.72
N LYS A 118 15.39 5.13 -2.52
CA LYS A 118 16.62 5.92 -2.34
C LYS A 118 17.80 5.18 -2.94
N LYS A 119 18.05 3.94 -2.54
CA LYS A 119 19.18 3.15 -3.08
C LYS A 119 19.11 2.96 -4.60
N LYS A 120 17.89 2.77 -5.16
CA LYS A 120 17.68 2.56 -6.61
C LYS A 120 17.93 3.83 -7.43
N PHE A 121 17.51 5.01 -6.95
CA PHE A 121 17.52 6.25 -7.74
C PHE A 121 18.50 7.32 -7.28
N GLN A 122 19.14 7.16 -6.13
CA GLN A 122 20.13 8.12 -5.62
C GLN A 122 21.31 8.28 -6.58
N ARG A 123 21.65 7.23 -7.33
CA ARG A 123 22.84 7.17 -8.16
C ARG A 123 22.48 6.89 -9.61
N VAL A 124 23.10 7.63 -10.53
CA VAL A 124 22.95 7.45 -11.98
C VAL A 124 24.30 7.11 -12.57
N PHE A 125 24.31 6.21 -13.56
CA PHE A 125 25.48 5.95 -14.37
C PHE A 125 25.50 6.94 -15.53
N GLU A 126 26.55 7.75 -15.62
CA GLU A 126 26.78 8.59 -16.79
C GLU A 126 26.96 7.71 -18.03
N VAL A 127 26.35 8.10 -19.14
CA VAL A 127 26.33 7.36 -20.41
C VAL A 127 27.74 7.17 -21.02
N ILE A 128 28.75 7.89 -20.51
CA ILE A 128 30.14 7.77 -20.92
C ILE A 128 30.89 7.00 -19.82
N ALA A 129 30.74 5.69 -19.80
CA ALA A 129 31.47 4.81 -18.88
C ALA A 129 32.98 4.84 -19.15
N LYS A 130 33.70 5.78 -18.54
CA LYS A 130 35.10 5.58 -18.12
C LYS A 130 35.09 5.33 -16.63
N ALA A 131 35.03 4.06 -16.23
CA ALA A 131 35.43 3.53 -14.91
C ALA A 131 35.42 4.56 -13.75
N GLY A 132 34.26 5.13 -13.44
CA GLY A 132 34.12 6.23 -12.50
C GLY A 132 32.97 5.96 -11.54
N ASN A 133 33.15 6.38 -10.28
CA ASN A 133 32.16 6.19 -9.22
C ASN A 133 30.79 6.75 -9.65
N PRO A 134 29.69 6.07 -9.32
CA PRO A 134 28.35 6.55 -9.65
C PRO A 134 28.06 7.93 -9.02
N THR A 135 27.64 8.90 -9.84
CA THR A 135 27.32 10.29 -9.43
C THR A 135 25.93 10.36 -8.80
N LEU A 136 25.73 11.26 -7.82
CA LEU A 136 24.43 11.45 -7.19
C LEU A 136 23.48 12.15 -8.16
N LEU A 137 22.25 11.65 -8.31
CA LEU A 137 21.23 12.26 -9.18
C LEU A 137 21.02 13.74 -8.83
N ASN A 138 20.97 14.06 -7.53
CA ASN A 138 20.77 15.43 -7.05
C ASN A 138 21.90 16.40 -7.41
N GLU A 139 23.11 15.91 -7.70
CA GLU A 139 24.26 16.76 -8.08
C GLU A 139 24.23 17.11 -9.57
N ILE A 140 23.62 16.26 -10.40
CA ILE A 140 23.57 16.42 -11.86
C ILE A 140 22.19 16.82 -12.37
N TYR A 141 21.16 16.78 -11.52
CA TYR A 141 19.80 17.11 -11.91
C TYR A 141 19.67 18.60 -12.17
N THR A 142 19.30 18.94 -13.39
CA THR A 142 18.89 20.29 -13.78
C THR A 142 17.36 20.31 -13.86
N GLU A 143 16.74 21.32 -13.26
CA GLU A 143 15.27 21.46 -13.29
C GLU A 143 14.78 21.57 -14.74
N LEU A 144 13.85 20.71 -15.11
CA LEU A 144 13.27 20.70 -16.44
C LEU A 144 12.18 21.77 -16.54
N TYR A 145 12.18 22.50 -17.66
CA TYR A 145 11.07 23.40 -18.00
C TYR A 145 9.89 22.57 -18.53
N ILE A 146 8.87 22.41 -17.68
CA ILE A 146 7.67 21.63 -18.00
C ILE A 146 6.55 22.62 -18.28
N THR A 147 5.80 22.39 -19.36
CA THR A 147 4.63 23.17 -19.72
C THR A 147 3.39 22.29 -19.77
N GLU A 148 2.24 22.89 -19.47
CA GLU A 148 0.95 22.21 -19.62
C GLU A 148 0.69 21.89 -21.10
N GLY A 149 0.45 20.61 -21.40
CA GLY A 149 0.07 20.18 -22.74
C GLY A 149 -1.36 20.62 -23.05
N GLY A 150 -1.52 21.60 -23.94
CA GLY A 150 -2.85 21.99 -24.44
C GLY A 150 -3.54 20.87 -25.23
N THR A 151 -4.86 20.99 -25.41
CA THR A 151 -5.71 20.13 -26.26
C THR A 151 -5.40 20.23 -27.77
N ALA A 152 -4.21 20.72 -28.14
CA ALA A 152 -3.77 20.73 -29.52
C ALA A 152 -3.51 19.29 -29.95
N GLU A 153 -4.28 18.87 -30.94
CA GLU A 153 -4.23 17.59 -31.62
C GLU A 153 -2.80 17.07 -31.79
N VAL A 154 -2.67 15.76 -31.64
CA VAL A 154 -1.47 15.00 -31.93
C VAL A 154 -1.09 15.28 -33.39
N ASN A 155 -0.20 16.24 -33.62
CA ASN A 155 0.36 16.46 -34.94
C ASN A 155 1.37 15.32 -35.16
N GLU A 156 0.95 14.25 -35.84
CA GLU A 156 1.73 13.04 -36.14
C GLU A 156 2.85 13.27 -37.18
N GLU A 157 3.32 14.50 -37.36
CA GLU A 157 4.33 14.79 -38.36
C GLU A 157 5.72 14.99 -37.75
N HIS A 158 6.66 14.27 -38.37
CA HIS A 158 8.10 14.17 -38.14
C HIS A 158 8.78 15.46 -37.63
N GLU A 159 9.92 15.27 -36.96
CA GLU A 159 10.73 16.25 -36.21
C GLU A 159 11.05 17.60 -36.91
N VAL A 160 10.74 17.73 -38.20
CA VAL A 160 11.03 18.89 -39.06
C VAL A 160 10.10 20.10 -38.80
N ARG A 161 8.88 19.92 -38.24
CA ARG A 161 7.92 21.03 -38.02
C ARG A 161 8.02 21.75 -36.66
N GLN A 162 8.87 21.28 -35.74
CA GLN A 162 8.99 21.90 -34.41
C GLN A 162 9.70 23.27 -34.44
N ILE A 163 10.56 23.51 -35.43
CA ILE A 163 11.28 24.79 -35.59
C ILE A 163 10.31 25.91 -36.02
N GLU A 164 9.37 25.63 -36.92
CA GLU A 164 8.36 26.62 -37.37
C GLU A 164 7.30 26.93 -36.29
N THR A 165 7.04 25.97 -35.39
CA THR A 165 6.08 26.16 -34.29
C THR A 165 6.68 27.04 -33.19
N ALA A 166 7.97 26.92 -32.90
CA ALA A 166 8.69 27.74 -31.91
C ALA A 166 8.80 29.24 -32.30
N SER A 167 8.74 29.57 -33.60
CA SER A 167 8.75 30.99 -34.03
C SER A 167 7.38 31.66 -33.93
N ARG A 168 6.30 30.89 -33.75
CA ARG A 168 4.95 31.41 -33.58
C ARG A 168 4.74 31.69 -32.10
N ARG A 169 4.73 32.96 -31.71
CA ARG A 169 4.30 33.37 -30.36
C ARG A 169 2.92 32.75 -30.07
N PRO A 170 2.77 31.90 -29.04
CA PRO A 170 1.46 31.36 -28.70
C PRO A 170 0.52 32.50 -28.30
N ALA A 171 -0.75 32.39 -28.69
CA ALA A 171 -1.77 33.40 -28.41
C ALA A 171 -2.11 33.53 -26.90
N ARG A 172 -1.62 32.59 -26.08
CA ARG A 172 -1.73 32.56 -24.63
C ARG A 172 -0.37 32.23 -24.02
N PRO A 173 -0.01 32.79 -22.85
CA PRO A 173 1.19 32.40 -22.13
C PRO A 173 1.16 30.89 -21.85
N GLU A 174 2.28 30.21 -22.06
CA GLU A 174 2.44 28.82 -21.64
C GLU A 174 2.38 28.75 -20.11
N THR A 175 1.54 27.86 -19.58
CA THR A 175 1.54 27.59 -18.14
C THR A 175 2.74 26.70 -17.82
N THR A 176 3.76 27.28 -17.19
CA THR A 176 4.87 26.50 -16.64
C THR A 176 4.39 25.72 -15.42
N ILE A 177 4.73 24.43 -15.36
CA ILE A 177 4.40 23.53 -14.26
C ILE A 177 5.70 23.19 -13.54
N ARG A 178 5.72 23.35 -12.21
CA ARG A 178 6.83 22.87 -11.38
C ARG A 178 6.63 21.38 -11.07
N LEU A 179 7.72 20.65 -10.85
CA LEU A 179 7.66 19.22 -10.54
C LEU A 179 6.76 18.94 -9.32
N GLU A 180 6.87 19.78 -8.29
CA GLU A 180 6.09 19.68 -7.06
C GLU A 180 4.58 19.86 -7.25
N ASP A 181 4.18 20.50 -8.35
CA ASP A 181 2.78 20.80 -8.68
C ASP A 181 2.20 19.82 -9.71
N LEU A 182 2.98 18.84 -10.18
CA LEU A 182 2.62 17.94 -11.28
C LEU A 182 1.30 17.17 -11.07
N LEU A 183 0.96 16.85 -9.81
CA LEU A 183 -0.25 16.14 -9.43
C LEU A 183 -1.29 17.01 -8.71
N LYS A 184 -0.98 18.29 -8.48
CA LYS A 184 -1.89 19.22 -7.81
C LYS A 184 -2.98 19.65 -8.80
N ALA A 185 -4.17 19.92 -8.28
CA ALA A 185 -5.27 20.43 -9.10
C ALA A 185 -4.85 21.75 -9.78
N SER A 186 -5.13 21.89 -11.08
CA SER A 186 -4.94 23.14 -11.80
C SER A 186 -5.87 24.22 -11.23
N ALA A 187 -5.48 25.49 -11.32
CA ALA A 187 -6.20 26.64 -10.80
C ALA A 187 -7.57 26.79 -11.52
N GLY A 188 -8.58 26.04 -11.07
CA GLY A 188 -9.92 26.00 -11.64
C GLY A 188 -10.61 24.63 -11.64
N GLY A 189 -9.91 23.53 -11.32
CA GLY A 189 -10.50 22.18 -11.21
C GLY A 189 -10.71 21.76 -9.76
N GLU A 190 -11.92 21.30 -9.41
CA GLU A 190 -12.20 20.78 -8.05
C GLU A 190 -11.61 19.38 -7.80
N GLU A 191 -11.22 18.64 -8.84
CA GLU A 191 -10.69 17.26 -8.72
C GLU A 191 -9.16 17.17 -8.85
N PRO A 192 -8.48 16.37 -8.00
CA PRO A 192 -7.04 16.09 -8.14
C PRO A 192 -6.70 15.43 -9.48
N ILE A 193 -5.53 15.75 -10.04
CA ILE A 193 -5.03 15.13 -11.27
C ILE A 193 -4.74 13.65 -11.01
N ARG A 194 -5.44 12.77 -11.73
CA ARG A 194 -5.26 11.30 -11.60
C ARG A 194 -4.18 10.73 -12.52
N THR A 195 -3.92 11.38 -13.65
CA THR A 195 -3.02 10.87 -14.69
C THR A 195 -2.25 12.02 -15.33
N VAL A 196 -0.94 11.82 -15.52
CA VAL A 196 -0.04 12.74 -16.22
C VAL A 196 0.72 11.97 -17.30
N MET A 197 0.84 12.55 -18.49
CA MET A 197 1.68 12.02 -19.56
C MET A 197 2.66 13.09 -20.03
N THR A 198 3.94 12.85 -19.81
CA THR A 198 5.01 13.74 -20.29
C THR A 198 5.34 13.42 -21.75
N LYS A 199 5.21 14.41 -22.63
CA LYS A 199 5.62 14.32 -24.04
C LYS A 199 6.88 15.15 -24.28
N GLY A 200 7.69 14.75 -25.23
CA GLY A 200 8.90 15.48 -25.62
C GLY A 200 9.85 14.61 -26.44
N VAL A 201 10.87 15.22 -27.04
CA VAL A 201 11.86 14.54 -27.88
C VAL A 201 12.70 13.50 -27.12
N ALA A 202 13.36 12.60 -27.84
CA ALA A 202 14.26 11.62 -27.24
C ALA A 202 15.39 12.31 -26.45
N GLY A 203 15.80 11.74 -25.32
CA GLY A 203 16.89 12.28 -24.50
C GLY A 203 16.56 13.54 -23.67
N ILE A 204 15.38 14.15 -23.81
CA ILE A 204 15.02 15.41 -23.12
C ILE A 204 14.87 15.31 -21.58
N GLY A 205 15.06 14.13 -20.99
CA GLY A 205 15.01 13.95 -19.53
C GLY A 205 13.70 13.42 -18.96
N LYS A 206 12.74 12.95 -19.78
CA LYS A 206 11.47 12.37 -19.29
C LYS A 206 11.66 11.27 -18.24
N THR A 207 12.57 10.33 -18.48
CA THR A 207 12.85 9.24 -17.53
C THR A 207 13.54 9.74 -16.26
N VAL A 208 14.49 10.68 -16.40
CA VAL A 208 15.21 11.28 -15.26
C VAL A 208 14.24 12.07 -14.38
N LEU A 209 13.23 12.72 -14.96
CA LEU A 209 12.16 13.40 -14.22
C LEU A 209 11.39 12.45 -13.31
N THR A 210 10.95 11.29 -13.82
CA THR A 210 10.24 10.28 -13.01
C THR A 210 11.14 9.71 -11.90
N GLN A 211 12.43 9.51 -12.18
CA GLN A 211 13.40 9.07 -11.18
C GLN A 211 13.59 10.13 -10.09
N LYS A 212 13.69 11.41 -10.48
CA LYS A 212 13.85 12.55 -9.56
C LYS A 212 12.63 12.71 -8.66
N PHE A 213 11.42 12.69 -9.23
CA PHE A 213 10.16 12.69 -8.48
C PHE A 213 10.14 11.60 -7.39
N THR A 214 10.49 10.38 -7.79
CA THR A 214 10.51 9.23 -6.88
C THR A 214 11.56 9.39 -5.79
N LEU A 215 12.74 9.91 -6.14
CA LEU A 215 13.83 10.14 -5.19
C LEU A 215 13.43 11.22 -4.17
N ASP A 216 12.83 12.33 -4.60
CA ASP A 216 12.40 13.41 -3.71
C ASP A 216 11.29 12.96 -2.76
N TRP A 217 10.35 12.15 -3.24
CA TRP A 217 9.35 11.50 -2.38
C TRP A 217 10.02 10.60 -1.32
N ALA A 218 10.98 9.79 -1.75
CA ALA A 218 11.67 8.87 -0.87
C ALA A 218 12.52 9.63 0.17
N GLU A 219 13.20 10.70 -0.22
CA GLU A 219 14.02 11.61 0.60
C GLU A 219 13.22 12.51 1.54
N ASP A 220 11.89 12.37 1.57
CA ASP A 220 11.01 13.16 2.41
C ASP A 220 11.07 14.67 2.07
N LYS A 221 11.44 15.01 0.83
CA LYS A 221 11.57 16.40 0.36
C LYS A 221 10.26 16.97 -0.18
N ASP A 222 9.52 16.16 -0.92
CA ASP A 222 8.29 16.60 -1.60
C ASP A 222 7.27 15.46 -1.72
N HIS A 223 6.05 15.76 -2.16
CA HIS A 223 4.97 14.81 -2.44
C HIS A 223 4.56 13.94 -1.23
N GLN A 224 4.67 14.48 -0.01
CA GLN A 224 4.36 13.73 1.23
C GLN A 224 2.85 13.50 1.45
N ASP A 225 2.01 14.09 0.61
CA ASP A 225 0.61 13.74 0.45
C ASP A 225 0.41 12.33 -0.16
N ILE A 226 1.43 11.79 -0.85
CA ILE A 226 1.42 10.45 -1.41
C ILE A 226 1.88 9.42 -0.36
N GLN A 227 1.02 8.42 -0.09
CA GLN A 227 1.33 7.36 0.88
C GLN A 227 2.37 6.35 0.38
N PHE A 228 2.32 5.99 -0.91
CA PHE A 228 3.21 5.01 -1.54
C PHE A 228 3.46 5.37 -3.01
N THR A 229 4.68 5.11 -3.48
CA THR A 229 5.07 5.30 -4.89
C THR A 229 5.72 4.03 -5.44
N PHE A 230 5.25 3.57 -6.60
CA PHE A 230 5.75 2.36 -7.25
C PHE A 230 6.19 2.67 -8.68
N PRO A 231 7.49 2.95 -8.90
CA PRO A 231 8.01 3.24 -10.24
C PRO A 231 8.25 1.93 -11.00
N PHE A 232 7.68 1.85 -12.19
CA PHE A 232 7.88 0.74 -13.11
C PHE A 232 8.34 1.26 -14.47
N THR A 233 9.22 0.50 -15.11
CA THR A 233 9.56 0.68 -16.51
C THR A 233 8.68 -0.21 -17.38
N PHE A 234 8.36 0.21 -18.60
CA PHE A 234 7.62 -0.65 -19.55
C PHE A 234 8.33 -2.00 -19.77
N ARG A 235 9.67 -2.01 -19.72
CA ARG A 235 10.47 -3.24 -19.79
C ARG A 235 10.18 -4.21 -18.65
N GLU A 236 9.95 -3.73 -17.43
CA GLU A 236 9.57 -4.56 -16.28
C GLU A 236 8.12 -5.07 -16.40
N LEU A 237 7.26 -4.35 -17.13
CA LEU A 237 5.84 -4.67 -17.27
C LEU A 237 5.52 -5.62 -18.44
N ASN A 238 6.51 -5.96 -19.29
CA ASN A 238 6.33 -6.86 -20.43
C ASN A 238 5.17 -6.46 -21.37
N VAL A 239 4.97 -5.15 -21.52
CA VAL A 239 3.97 -4.53 -22.41
C VAL A 239 4.64 -4.10 -23.72
#